data_AF-A0A2G5V036-F1
#
_entry.id   AF-A0A2G5V036-F1
#
_cell.length_a   1.000
_cell.length_b   1.000
_cell.length_c   1.000
_cell.angle_alpha   90.00
_cell.angle_beta   90.00
_cell.angle_gamma   90.00
#
_symmetry.space_group_name_H-M   'P 1'
#
loop_
_entity.id
_entity.type
_entity.pdbx_description
1 polymer ?
#
loop_
_entity_poly.entity_id
_entity_poly.type
_entity_poly.pdbx_seq_one_letter_code
_entity_poly.pdbx_strand_id
1 'polypeptide(L)'
;MTRLKLAFRTILVPLFFVYFFLHIGFTTWKLFQVDNTRIGYENLKDGPLLAKGGKHLKKGKNVIEAIGYGKLSALGFGGIRGQKKRKPKVVQPVMVPKDEGVPEIAENVKMKVLFEAENLLNQTSKSSNFIYVAMINNAYERMTLNWICNTASMDNVHNRTLIVSMDPSTCTSIRSQWDETIKCVSLEINNYKNGYDWGKQQYINILTLRANLMELLTKNDIPYVLIETDATWFKDPLLLFLNRTNSEEDYDIVVPVKGYDGGSWDTLAFDPMLISPTNGSKMFMEEMKTRLNGDKKLYDQDIMNQLCASQHNGLICRQFSYNEIADGKWYKMDERDREIPFILNNNFNSGTKNKETRQALNGFWFLASKTNQCVISKVNRFMEKYGKS
;
A
#
# COMPACT_ATOMS: atom_id res chain seq x y z
N MET A 1 -58.69 26.80 1.92
CA MET A 1 -57.24 27.06 1.86
C MET A 1 -56.63 27.60 3.16
N THR A 2 -57.38 28.33 3.99
CA THR A 2 -56.87 28.99 5.22
C THR A 2 -56.49 28.02 6.35
N ARG A 3 -57.24 26.92 6.54
CA ARG A 3 -56.93 25.89 7.55
C ARG A 3 -55.67 25.06 7.24
N LEU A 4 -55.40 24.82 5.95
CA LEU A 4 -54.21 24.09 5.51
C LEU A 4 -52.93 24.92 5.70
N LYS A 5 -53.00 26.24 5.42
CA LYS A 5 -51.89 27.18 5.69
C LYS A 5 -51.60 27.33 7.18
N LEU A 6 -52.64 27.28 8.02
CA LEU A 6 -52.46 27.34 9.47
C LEU A 6 -51.75 26.07 9.97
N ALA A 7 -52.25 24.87 9.62
CA ALA A 7 -51.64 23.59 10.01
C ALA A 7 -50.19 23.44 9.52
N PHE A 8 -49.87 23.92 8.32
CA PHE A 8 -48.50 23.89 7.78
C PHE A 8 -47.55 24.77 8.60
N ARG A 9 -47.99 25.96 9.04
CA ARG A 9 -47.17 26.87 9.84
C ARG A 9 -47.03 26.46 11.30
N THR A 10 -48.08 25.95 11.94
CA THR A 10 -48.02 25.59 13.37
C THR A 10 -47.51 24.18 13.64
N ILE A 11 -47.53 23.26 12.68
CA ILE A 11 -47.15 21.85 12.93
C ILE A 11 -45.92 21.46 12.12
N LEU A 12 -45.89 21.71 10.81
CA LEU A 12 -44.80 21.25 9.95
C LEU A 12 -43.50 22.05 10.13
N VAL A 13 -43.59 23.37 10.32
CA VAL A 13 -42.40 24.21 10.54
C VAL A 13 -41.68 23.83 11.86
N PRO A 14 -42.35 23.70 13.02
CA PRO A 14 -41.68 23.25 14.24
C PRO A 14 -41.11 21.83 14.12
N LEU A 15 -41.82 20.90 13.47
CA LEU A 15 -41.32 19.54 13.24
C LEU A 15 -40.07 19.53 12.36
N PHE A 16 -40.02 20.37 11.33
CA PHE A 16 -38.83 20.53 10.50
C PHE A 16 -37.64 21.06 11.31
N PHE A 17 -37.85 22.06 12.17
CA PHE A 17 -36.78 22.58 13.03
C PHE A 17 -36.31 21.53 14.04
N VAL A 18 -37.23 20.79 14.67
CA VAL A 18 -36.87 19.69 15.58
C VAL A 18 -36.06 18.62 14.85
N TYR A 19 -36.49 18.22 13.65
CA TYR A 19 -35.75 17.27 12.83
C TYR A 19 -34.36 17.82 12.45
N PHE A 20 -34.27 19.06 11.99
CA PHE A 20 -33.02 19.70 11.59
C PHE A 20 -32.02 19.78 12.75
N PHE A 21 -32.46 20.20 13.94
CA PHE A 21 -31.59 20.26 15.12
C PHE A 21 -31.22 18.87 15.67
N LEU A 22 -32.13 17.89 15.63
CA LEU A 22 -31.79 16.50 15.96
C LEU A 22 -30.80 15.91 14.96
N HIS A 23 -30.95 16.21 13.67
CA HIS A 23 -30.05 15.74 12.63
C HIS A 23 -28.66 16.35 12.78
N ILE A 24 -28.57 17.67 12.97
CA ILE A 24 -27.32 18.37 13.28
C ILE A 24 -26.69 17.80 14.54
N GLY A 25 -27.45 17.69 15.64
CA GLY A 25 -26.96 17.14 16.92
C GLY A 25 -26.47 15.70 16.80
N PHE A 26 -27.15 14.86 16.02
CA PHE A 26 -26.72 13.49 15.75
C PHE A 26 -25.47 13.44 14.88
N THR A 27 -25.37 14.26 13.82
CA THR A 27 -24.19 14.33 12.96
C THR A 27 -22.97 14.88 13.70
N THR A 28 -23.14 15.92 14.52
CA THR A 28 -22.05 16.48 15.35
C THR A 28 -21.65 15.49 16.45
N TRP A 29 -22.61 14.84 17.11
CA TRP A 29 -22.29 13.78 18.09
C TRP A 29 -21.55 12.60 17.46
N LYS A 30 -21.92 12.18 16.24
CA LYS A 30 -21.15 11.18 15.47
C LYS A 30 -19.74 11.67 15.16
N LEU A 31 -19.58 12.93 14.74
CA LEU A 31 -18.28 13.56 14.50
C LEU A 31 -17.40 13.57 15.78
N PHE A 32 -17.98 13.84 16.95
CA PHE A 32 -17.25 13.87 18.22
C PHE A 32 -17.02 12.48 18.86
N GLN A 33 -17.78 11.44 18.50
CA GLN A 33 -17.48 10.06 18.93
C GLN A 33 -16.22 9.50 18.27
N VAL A 34 -15.85 9.99 17.09
CA VAL A 34 -14.66 9.54 16.35
C VAL A 34 -13.36 9.83 17.13
N ASP A 35 -13.33 10.86 17.98
CA ASP A 35 -12.15 11.23 18.77
C ASP A 35 -11.93 10.37 20.04
N ASN A 36 -12.92 9.61 20.50
CA ASN A 36 -12.85 8.93 21.81
C ASN A 36 -12.95 7.40 21.77
N THR A 37 -13.19 6.77 20.63
CA THR A 37 -13.01 5.32 20.52
C THR A 37 -11.53 5.00 20.37
N ARG A 38 -10.89 4.74 21.52
CA ARG A 38 -9.65 3.96 21.65
C ARG A 38 -9.56 2.94 20.52
N ILE A 39 -8.59 3.17 19.63
CA ILE A 39 -8.18 2.28 18.55
C ILE A 39 -8.05 0.86 19.12
N GLY A 40 -8.98 -0.02 18.75
CA GLY A 40 -8.88 -1.45 19.01
C GLY A 40 -7.83 -2.01 18.06
N TYR A 41 -6.60 -2.15 18.54
CA TYR A 41 -5.42 -2.60 17.78
C TYR A 41 -5.50 -4.07 17.27
N GLU A 42 -6.62 -4.78 17.45
CA GLU A 42 -6.70 -6.23 17.18
C GLU A 42 -6.96 -6.58 15.71
N ASN A 43 -7.34 -5.63 14.85
CA ASN A 43 -7.69 -5.91 13.45
C ASN A 43 -6.82 -5.25 12.37
N LEU A 44 -5.74 -4.53 12.74
CA LEU A 44 -4.84 -3.87 11.79
C LEU A 44 -3.98 -4.92 11.07
N LYS A 45 -4.44 -5.44 9.93
CA LYS A 45 -3.78 -6.56 9.21
C LYS A 45 -3.14 -6.22 7.88
N ASP A 46 -3.38 -5.02 7.34
CA ASP A 46 -3.15 -4.75 5.92
C ASP A 46 -2.33 -3.48 5.70
N GLY A 47 -1.02 -3.60 5.92
CA GLY A 47 -0.05 -2.61 5.49
C GLY A 47 0.63 -3.02 4.17
N PRO A 48 0.88 -2.08 3.25
CA PRO A 48 1.64 -2.31 2.01
C PRO A 48 3.11 -2.60 2.34
N LEU A 49 3.72 -3.51 1.57
CA LEU A 49 5.11 -3.97 1.64
C LEU A 49 5.69 -4.31 3.05
N LEU A 50 5.91 -5.59 3.42
CA LEU A 50 7.13 -6.16 4.07
C LEU A 50 6.90 -7.49 4.82
N ALA A 51 7.99 -8.09 5.32
CA ALA A 51 8.07 -9.50 5.67
C ALA A 51 7.47 -9.85 7.06
N LYS A 52 6.50 -10.78 7.15
CA LYS A 52 6.10 -11.39 8.44
C LYS A 52 6.95 -12.64 8.69
N GLY A 53 8.10 -12.46 9.33
CA GLY A 53 8.98 -13.54 9.76
C GLY A 53 8.58 -14.10 11.14
N GLY A 54 7.60 -15.00 11.18
CA GLY A 54 7.45 -15.90 12.32
C GLY A 54 8.54 -16.97 12.25
N LYS A 55 9.42 -17.08 13.26
CA LYS A 55 10.31 -18.25 13.37
C LYS A 55 9.45 -19.52 13.42
N HIS A 56 9.51 -20.35 12.38
CA HIS A 56 8.98 -21.70 12.43
C HIS A 56 9.82 -22.52 13.42
N LEU A 57 9.34 -22.62 14.66
CA LEU A 57 9.71 -23.72 15.53
C LEU A 57 9.21 -25.00 14.88
N LYS A 58 10.14 -25.92 14.57
CA LYS A 58 9.83 -27.26 14.08
C LYS A 58 8.77 -27.90 14.99
N LYS A 59 7.57 -28.14 14.44
CA LYS A 59 6.47 -28.82 15.11
C LYS A 59 6.87 -30.27 15.44
N GLY A 60 7.06 -30.55 16.72
CA GLY A 60 6.87 -31.90 17.26
C GLY A 60 5.37 -32.14 17.45
N LYS A 61 4.91 -33.36 17.12
CA LYS A 61 3.54 -33.83 17.33
C LYS A 61 3.15 -33.65 18.81
N ASN A 62 2.12 -32.83 19.07
CA ASN A 62 1.03 -33.04 20.02
C ASN A 62 0.18 -31.76 20.10
N VAL A 63 -1.11 -31.96 20.37
CA VAL A 63 -2.23 -31.01 20.24
C VAL A 63 -2.17 -29.90 21.32
N ILE A 64 -2.73 -28.72 20.98
CA ILE A 64 -3.64 -27.85 21.76
C ILE A 64 -3.36 -26.33 21.60
N GLU A 65 -4.44 -25.66 21.19
CA GLU A 65 -4.97 -24.30 21.41
C GLU A 65 -4.07 -23.08 21.62
N ALA A 66 -4.47 -22.01 20.92
CA ALA A 66 -4.04 -20.65 21.15
C ALA A 66 -4.45 -20.19 22.56
N ILE A 67 -3.46 -19.90 23.41
CA ILE A 67 -3.67 -19.20 24.67
C ILE A 67 -3.38 -17.72 24.42
N GLY A 68 -4.43 -16.91 24.48
CA GLY A 68 -4.35 -15.45 24.55
C GLY A 68 -3.64 -15.01 25.82
N TYR A 69 -2.82 -13.96 25.70
CA TYR A 69 -2.15 -13.35 26.84
C TYR A 69 -3.18 -12.66 27.74
N GLY A 70 -3.54 -13.31 28.85
CA GLY A 70 -4.32 -12.74 29.94
C GLY A 70 -3.81 -13.25 31.29
N LYS A 71 -3.29 -12.33 32.11
CA LYS A 71 -3.08 -12.41 33.57
C LYS A 71 -2.42 -13.69 34.13
N LEU A 72 -1.13 -13.61 34.43
CA LEU A 72 -0.49 -14.44 35.46
C LEU A 72 -0.41 -13.65 36.77
N SER A 73 -1.37 -13.91 37.65
CA SER A 73 -1.25 -13.69 39.09
C SER A 73 -1.49 -15.03 39.78
N ALA A 74 -0.47 -15.48 40.53
CA ALA A 74 -0.50 -16.45 41.61
C ALA A 74 -1.23 -17.79 41.38
N LEU A 75 -0.47 -18.90 41.36
CA LEU A 75 -0.58 -20.02 42.31
C LEU A 75 0.35 -21.15 41.86
N GLY A 76 1.02 -21.76 42.84
CA GLY A 76 2.01 -22.80 42.64
C GLY A 76 1.45 -24.23 42.63
N PHE A 77 2.44 -25.13 42.66
CA PHE A 77 2.40 -26.59 42.86
C PHE A 77 2.20 -27.50 41.63
N GLY A 78 3.07 -28.51 41.56
CA GLY A 78 2.84 -29.74 40.80
C GLY A 78 4.03 -30.18 39.96
N GLY A 79 5.02 -30.85 40.57
CA GLY A 79 6.20 -31.35 39.87
C GLY A 79 5.93 -32.56 38.99
N ILE A 80 6.68 -32.70 37.90
CA ILE A 80 6.95 -34.00 37.25
C ILE A 80 8.44 -34.05 36.87
N ARG A 81 9.08 -35.12 37.34
CA ARG A 81 10.48 -35.50 37.14
C ARG A 81 10.78 -35.86 35.68
N GLY A 82 11.99 -35.53 35.23
CA GLY A 82 12.70 -36.32 34.22
C GLY A 82 12.83 -35.74 32.83
N GLN A 83 13.58 -34.65 32.64
CA GLN A 83 14.24 -34.37 31.36
C GLN A 83 15.67 -33.85 31.57
N LYS A 84 16.62 -34.48 30.85
CA LYS A 84 18.04 -34.13 30.81
C LYS A 84 18.21 -32.65 30.49
N LYS A 85 18.84 -31.89 31.39
CA LYS A 85 19.21 -30.48 31.21
C LYS A 85 20.09 -30.32 29.97
N ARG A 86 19.51 -29.93 28.83
CA ARG A 86 20.27 -29.32 27.74
C ARG A 86 20.69 -27.93 28.20
N LYS A 87 22.00 -27.66 28.23
CA LYS A 87 22.54 -26.33 28.53
C LYS A 87 21.86 -25.31 27.60
N PRO A 88 21.31 -24.20 28.11
CA PRO A 88 20.74 -23.16 27.26
C PRO A 88 21.85 -22.64 26.35
N LYS A 89 21.63 -22.71 25.03
CA LYS A 89 22.47 -21.99 24.08
C LYS A 89 22.34 -20.51 24.43
N VAL A 90 23.44 -19.89 24.85
CA VAL A 90 23.54 -18.44 24.99
C VAL A 90 23.32 -17.88 23.59
N VAL A 91 22.11 -17.40 23.33
CA VAL A 91 21.80 -16.62 22.13
C VAL A 91 22.44 -15.27 22.40
N GLN A 92 23.52 -14.94 21.69
CA GLN A 92 24.07 -13.60 21.73
C GLN A 92 22.94 -12.62 21.41
N PRO A 93 22.77 -11.54 22.20
CA PRO A 93 21.77 -10.52 21.88
C PRO A 93 22.11 -9.99 20.49
N VAL A 94 21.19 -10.21 19.55
CA VAL A 94 21.25 -9.53 18.26
C VAL A 94 21.15 -8.06 18.59
N MET A 95 22.23 -7.30 18.39
CA MET A 95 22.22 -5.85 18.54
C MET A 95 21.13 -5.32 17.61
N VAL A 96 20.02 -4.89 18.20
CA VAL A 96 18.94 -4.23 17.45
C VAL A 96 19.52 -2.86 17.06
N PRO A 97 19.58 -2.53 15.76
CA PRO A 97 20.03 -1.21 15.33
C PRO A 97 19.20 -0.15 16.06
N LYS A 98 19.88 0.86 16.60
CA LYS A 98 19.24 2.01 17.25
C LYS A 98 18.26 2.64 16.25
N ASP A 99 17.04 2.96 16.68
CA ASP A 99 16.10 3.70 15.84
C ASP A 99 16.66 5.10 15.58
N GLU A 100 17.03 5.37 14.33
CA GLU A 100 17.55 6.67 13.89
C GLU A 100 16.42 7.60 13.40
N GLY A 101 15.16 7.16 13.44
CA GLY A 101 14.02 7.91 12.94
C GLY A 101 13.82 7.79 11.43
N VAL A 102 12.96 8.67 10.91
CA VAL A 102 12.62 8.75 9.49
C VAL A 102 13.86 9.27 8.74
N PRO A 103 14.38 8.52 7.73
CA PRO A 103 15.46 9.01 6.91
C PRO A 103 15.06 10.28 6.17
N GLU A 104 15.97 11.24 6.09
CA GLU A 104 15.78 12.41 5.24
C GLU A 104 16.30 12.12 3.82
N ILE A 105 15.54 12.55 2.81
CA ILE A 105 15.99 12.49 1.42
C ILE A 105 16.99 13.64 1.21
N ALA A 106 18.25 13.30 0.96
CA ALA A 106 19.30 14.28 0.69
C ALA A 106 18.94 15.19 -0.50
N GLU A 107 19.32 16.46 -0.44
CA GLU A 107 18.87 17.47 -1.41
C GLU A 107 19.30 17.16 -2.85
N ASN A 108 20.53 16.70 -3.03
CA ASN A 108 21.03 16.23 -4.32
C ASN A 108 20.20 15.05 -4.87
N VAL A 109 19.70 14.17 -4.01
CA VAL A 109 18.85 13.05 -4.38
C VAL A 109 17.45 13.55 -4.74
N LYS A 110 16.87 14.51 -3.98
CA LYS A 110 15.59 15.14 -4.34
C LYS A 110 15.64 15.74 -5.74
N MET A 111 16.69 16.53 -6.03
CA MET A 111 16.89 17.13 -7.36
C MET A 111 17.00 16.07 -8.46
N LYS A 112 17.68 14.95 -8.18
CA LYS A 112 17.78 13.84 -9.14
C LYS A 112 16.44 13.13 -9.36
N VAL A 113 15.66 12.89 -8.30
CA VAL A 113 14.31 12.32 -8.41
C VAL A 113 13.42 13.21 -9.28
N LEU A 114 13.41 14.52 -9.02
CA LEU A 114 12.62 15.48 -9.79
C LEU A 114 13.07 15.53 -11.26
N PHE A 115 14.38 15.62 -11.51
CA PHE A 115 14.93 15.64 -12.87
C PHE A 115 14.52 14.40 -13.68
N GLU A 116 14.66 13.19 -13.11
CA GLU A 116 14.25 11.97 -13.80
C GLU A 116 12.73 11.87 -13.99
N ALA A 117 11.95 12.33 -13.01
CA ALA A 117 10.50 12.36 -13.10
C ALA A 117 10.01 13.30 -14.22
N GLU A 118 10.56 14.52 -14.28
CA GLU A 118 10.28 15.50 -15.34
C GLU A 118 10.70 14.97 -16.72
N ASN A 119 11.88 14.35 -16.82
CA ASN A 119 12.35 13.76 -18.08
C ASN A 119 11.43 12.65 -18.59
N LEU A 120 10.93 11.79 -17.70
CA LEU A 120 9.95 10.76 -18.05
C LEU A 120 8.62 11.40 -18.45
N LEU A 121 8.15 12.38 -17.70
CA LEU A 121 6.88 13.07 -17.97
C LEU A 121 6.90 13.78 -19.34
N ASN A 122 8.01 14.45 -19.68
CA ASN A 122 8.21 15.11 -20.97
C ASN A 122 8.23 14.16 -22.18
N GLN A 123 8.46 12.86 -21.95
CA GLN A 123 8.39 11.83 -22.99
C GLN A 123 6.97 11.28 -23.17
N THR A 124 6.05 11.60 -22.26
CA THR A 124 4.65 11.20 -22.37
C THR A 124 3.84 12.18 -23.23
N SER A 125 2.75 11.69 -23.85
CA SER A 125 1.82 12.57 -24.56
C SER A 125 1.03 13.45 -23.58
N LYS A 126 0.57 14.63 -24.02
CA LYS A 126 -0.30 15.51 -23.18
C LYS A 126 -1.53 14.79 -22.64
N SER A 127 -2.12 13.89 -23.42
CA SER A 127 -3.27 13.07 -23.02
C SER A 127 -2.92 11.94 -22.06
N SER A 128 -1.63 11.69 -21.79
CA SER A 128 -1.11 10.62 -20.93
C SER A 128 -0.05 11.11 -19.95
N ASN A 129 -0.27 12.31 -19.42
CA ASN A 129 0.71 13.06 -18.64
C ASN A 129 0.77 12.55 -17.20
N PHE A 130 1.34 11.35 -17.01
CA PHE A 130 1.70 10.80 -15.71
C PHE A 130 2.82 9.76 -15.85
N ILE A 131 3.55 9.54 -14.75
CA ILE A 131 4.59 8.51 -14.64
C ILE A 131 4.19 7.42 -13.62
N TYR A 132 4.77 6.24 -13.71
CA TYR A 132 4.70 5.23 -12.64
C TYR A 132 5.82 5.48 -11.63
N VAL A 133 5.51 5.46 -10.35
CA VAL A 133 6.52 5.62 -9.28
C VAL A 133 6.43 4.47 -8.31
N ALA A 134 7.57 3.85 -8.02
CA ALA A 134 7.68 2.83 -6.98
C ALA A 134 8.81 3.20 -6.01
N MET A 135 8.57 3.10 -4.71
CA MET A 135 9.63 3.16 -3.70
C MET A 135 9.91 1.76 -3.14
N ILE A 136 11.14 1.30 -3.22
CA ILE A 136 11.51 -0.08 -2.82
C ILE A 136 12.78 -0.11 -1.97
N ASN A 137 12.92 -1.17 -1.16
CA ASN A 137 14.19 -1.50 -0.53
C ASN A 137 14.81 -2.76 -1.17
N ASN A 138 16.05 -3.07 -0.78
CA ASN A 138 16.78 -4.22 -1.35
C ASN A 138 16.04 -5.55 -1.14
N ALA A 139 15.29 -5.72 -0.03
CA ALA A 139 14.53 -6.95 0.22
C ALA A 139 13.46 -7.25 -0.84
N TYR A 140 13.01 -6.24 -1.59
CA TYR A 140 12.07 -6.36 -2.71
C TYR A 140 12.73 -6.40 -4.08
N GLU A 141 14.07 -6.44 -4.17
CA GLU A 141 14.80 -6.47 -5.45
C GLU A 141 14.27 -7.60 -6.36
N ARG A 142 14.16 -8.83 -5.85
CA ARG A 142 13.69 -9.97 -6.65
C ARG A 142 12.24 -9.85 -7.09
N MET A 143 11.38 -9.28 -6.25
CA MET A 143 9.99 -9.00 -6.62
C MET A 143 9.92 -7.93 -7.70
N THR A 144 10.75 -6.89 -7.56
CA THR A 144 10.87 -5.81 -8.55
C THR A 144 11.34 -6.35 -9.89
N LEU A 145 12.41 -7.14 -9.92
CA LEU A 145 12.86 -7.80 -11.16
C LEU A 145 11.77 -8.69 -11.77
N ASN A 146 10.98 -9.38 -10.94
CA ASN A 146 9.86 -10.20 -11.40
C ASN A 146 8.74 -9.35 -12.01
N TRP A 147 8.41 -8.21 -11.40
CA TRP A 147 7.43 -7.26 -11.94
C TRP A 147 7.91 -6.63 -13.25
N ILE A 148 9.18 -6.22 -13.33
CA ILE A 148 9.76 -5.72 -14.58
C ILE A 148 9.64 -6.78 -15.69
N CYS A 149 9.95 -8.04 -15.37
CA CYS A 149 9.78 -9.14 -16.30
C CYS A 149 8.30 -9.37 -16.69
N ASN A 150 7.37 -9.29 -15.73
CA ASN A 150 5.93 -9.40 -15.98
C ASN A 150 5.43 -8.34 -16.97
N THR A 151 5.92 -7.12 -16.87
CA THR A 151 5.50 -5.97 -17.68
C THR A 151 6.35 -5.77 -18.93
N ALA A 152 7.29 -6.66 -19.23
CA ALA A 152 8.25 -6.52 -20.33
C ALA A 152 7.64 -6.44 -21.74
N SER A 153 6.41 -6.94 -21.91
CA SER A 153 5.66 -6.87 -23.18
C SER A 153 4.63 -5.74 -23.22
N MET A 154 4.65 -4.85 -22.22
CA MET A 154 3.75 -3.71 -22.11
C MET A 154 4.54 -2.43 -22.45
N ASP A 155 4.42 -1.98 -23.71
CA ASP A 155 5.26 -0.95 -24.32
C ASP A 155 5.32 0.36 -23.51
N ASN A 156 4.27 0.69 -22.77
CA ASN A 156 4.14 1.95 -22.05
C ASN A 156 4.45 1.87 -20.56
N VAL A 157 4.97 0.74 -20.06
CA VAL A 157 5.22 0.60 -18.62
C VAL A 157 6.63 1.05 -18.27
N HIS A 158 7.64 0.43 -18.87
CA HIS A 158 9.04 0.65 -18.46
C HIS A 158 9.49 2.09 -18.71
N ASN A 159 9.20 2.61 -19.91
CA ASN A 159 9.62 3.94 -20.37
C ASN A 159 8.98 5.13 -19.64
N ARG A 160 8.02 4.89 -18.74
CA ARG A 160 7.44 5.91 -17.85
C ARG A 160 7.59 5.57 -16.37
N THR A 161 8.38 4.56 -16.03
CA THR A 161 8.57 4.10 -14.65
C THR A 161 9.82 4.70 -14.03
N LEU A 162 9.63 5.32 -12.86
CA LEU A 162 10.67 5.73 -11.93
C LEU A 162 10.67 4.81 -10.70
N ILE A 163 11.78 4.12 -10.48
CA ILE A 163 12.04 3.34 -9.27
C ILE A 163 12.94 4.15 -8.34
N VAL A 164 12.45 4.45 -7.15
CA VAL A 164 13.22 5.07 -6.07
C VAL A 164 13.65 3.96 -5.10
N SER A 165 14.92 3.57 -5.16
CA SER A 165 15.46 2.50 -4.32
C SER A 165 16.16 3.04 -3.08
N MET A 166 15.95 2.41 -1.93
CA MET A 166 16.71 2.73 -0.72
C MET A 166 18.19 2.30 -0.81
N ASP A 167 18.54 1.39 -1.72
CA ASP A 167 19.90 0.84 -1.84
C ASP A 167 20.42 0.89 -3.29
N PRO A 168 21.66 1.34 -3.53
CA PRO A 168 22.19 1.52 -4.88
C PRO A 168 22.36 0.21 -5.65
N SER A 169 22.59 -0.93 -4.97
CA SER A 169 22.75 -2.23 -5.63
C SER A 169 21.51 -2.64 -6.42
N THR A 170 20.32 -2.30 -5.93
CA THR A 170 19.05 -2.58 -6.62
C THR A 170 18.99 -1.87 -7.97
N CYS A 171 19.41 -0.60 -8.04
CA CYS A 171 19.46 0.14 -9.30
C CYS A 171 20.51 -0.43 -10.25
N THR A 172 21.66 -0.88 -9.74
CA THR A 172 22.67 -1.57 -10.56
C THR A 172 22.12 -2.87 -11.14
N SER A 173 21.43 -3.68 -10.33
CA SER A 173 20.79 -4.93 -10.79
C SER A 173 19.74 -4.67 -11.87
N ILE A 174 18.88 -3.66 -11.70
CA ILE A 174 17.88 -3.27 -12.71
C ILE A 174 18.58 -2.87 -14.01
N ARG A 175 19.55 -1.95 -13.96
CA ARG A 175 20.29 -1.50 -15.15
C ARG A 175 21.01 -2.64 -15.87
N SER A 176 21.60 -3.58 -15.13
CA SER A 176 22.32 -4.70 -15.74
C SER A 176 21.44 -5.65 -16.57
N GLN A 177 20.13 -5.68 -16.33
CA GLN A 177 19.19 -6.57 -17.01
C GLN A 177 18.27 -5.85 -18.00
N TRP A 178 18.02 -4.55 -17.78
CA TRP A 178 17.02 -3.76 -18.52
C TRP A 178 17.56 -2.43 -19.03
N ASP A 179 18.88 -2.22 -18.98
CA ASP A 179 19.57 -1.00 -19.39
C ASP A 179 18.92 0.25 -18.76
N GLU A 180 18.75 1.31 -19.54
CA GLU A 180 18.23 2.61 -19.11
C GLU A 180 16.74 2.80 -19.44
N THR A 181 16.03 1.72 -19.80
CA THR A 181 14.59 1.76 -20.14
C THR A 181 13.72 2.08 -18.92
N ILE A 182 14.16 1.68 -17.73
CA ILE A 182 13.55 2.02 -16.45
C ILE A 182 14.50 2.92 -15.68
N LYS A 183 14.02 4.10 -15.25
CA LYS A 183 14.83 4.98 -14.43
C LYS A 183 14.87 4.50 -13.00
N CYS A 184 16.07 4.47 -12.42
CA CYS A 184 16.27 4.10 -11.03
C CYS A 184 17.18 5.09 -10.31
N VAL A 185 16.64 5.71 -9.25
CA VAL A 185 17.35 6.65 -8.38
C VAL A 185 17.52 6.01 -7.01
N SER A 186 18.73 6.05 -6.45
CA SER A 186 18.98 5.54 -5.10
C SER A 186 18.93 6.65 -4.06
N LEU A 187 18.31 6.37 -2.91
CA LEU A 187 18.33 7.21 -1.73
C LEU A 187 19.57 7.01 -0.85
N GLU A 188 20.36 5.96 -1.11
CA GLU A 188 21.59 5.62 -0.37
C GLU A 188 21.40 5.47 1.15
N ILE A 189 20.28 4.88 1.58
CA ILE A 189 19.93 4.75 2.99
C ILE A 189 20.46 3.41 3.53
N ASN A 190 21.58 3.47 4.26
CA ASN A 190 22.31 2.27 4.69
C ASN A 190 21.57 1.40 5.73
N ASN A 191 20.66 1.97 6.51
CA ASN A 191 20.02 1.28 7.63
C ASN A 191 18.74 0.52 7.26
N TYR A 192 18.34 0.56 5.99
CA TYR A 192 17.09 0.00 5.48
C TYR A 192 17.25 -1.17 4.47
N LYS A 193 18.41 -1.84 4.50
CA LYS A 193 18.78 -2.89 3.52
C LYS A 193 18.04 -4.22 3.70
N ASN A 194 17.54 -4.52 4.89
CA ASN A 194 16.91 -5.82 5.18
C ASN A 194 15.39 -5.75 5.17
N GLY A 195 14.71 -6.90 5.06
CA GLY A 195 13.25 -6.96 5.26
C GLY A 195 12.90 -6.66 6.73
N TYR A 196 11.93 -5.78 6.97
CA TYR A 196 11.48 -5.41 8.31
C TYR A 196 10.19 -6.15 8.71
N ASP A 197 10.05 -6.41 10.01
CA ASP A 197 8.83 -6.96 10.57
C ASP A 197 7.75 -5.87 10.69
N TRP A 198 6.50 -6.25 10.44
CA TRP A 198 5.33 -5.38 10.59
C TRP A 198 5.19 -4.84 12.02
N GLY A 199 4.76 -3.58 12.14
CA GLY A 199 4.56 -2.89 13.42
C GLY A 199 5.84 -2.46 14.14
N LYS A 200 7.03 -2.67 13.54
CA LYS A 200 8.28 -2.11 14.05
C LYS A 200 8.46 -0.67 13.59
N GLN A 201 9.16 0.12 14.38
CA GLN A 201 9.39 1.53 14.11
C GLN A 201 10.05 1.77 12.74
N GLN A 202 10.96 0.90 12.32
CA GLN A 202 11.59 0.99 11.01
C GLN A 202 10.58 0.86 9.86
N TYR A 203 9.54 0.06 10.03
CA TYR A 203 8.47 -0.05 9.03
C TYR A 203 7.72 1.26 8.90
N ILE A 204 7.34 1.86 10.02
CA ILE A 204 6.62 3.13 10.05
C ILE A 204 7.49 4.25 9.47
N ASN A 205 8.79 4.26 9.77
CA ASN A 205 9.74 5.20 9.17
C ASN A 205 9.81 5.08 7.64
N ILE A 206 9.69 3.86 7.07
CA ILE A 206 9.62 3.67 5.61
C ILE A 206 8.31 4.26 5.05
N LEU A 207 7.18 4.07 5.72
CA LEU A 207 5.90 4.65 5.30
C LEU A 207 5.94 6.18 5.35
N THR A 208 6.52 6.76 6.40
CA THR A 208 6.73 8.21 6.47
C THR A 208 7.66 8.71 5.37
N LEU A 209 8.73 7.98 5.04
CA LEU A 209 9.60 8.29 3.91
C LEU A 209 8.85 8.22 2.56
N ARG A 210 7.94 7.25 2.40
CA ARG A 210 7.07 7.15 1.22
C ARG A 210 6.20 8.40 1.07
N ALA A 211 5.55 8.82 2.15
CA ALA A 211 4.75 10.04 2.16
C ALA A 211 5.59 11.30 1.85
N ASN A 212 6.83 11.37 2.33
CA ASN A 212 7.75 12.47 1.99
C ASN A 212 8.10 12.49 0.49
N LEU A 213 8.31 11.32 -0.14
CA LEU A 213 8.53 11.23 -1.59
C LEU A 213 7.28 11.64 -2.39
N MET A 214 6.10 11.19 -1.96
CA MET A 214 4.83 11.54 -2.58
C MET A 214 4.57 13.05 -2.51
N GLU A 215 4.85 13.68 -1.36
CA GLU A 215 4.76 15.13 -1.18
C GLU A 215 5.76 15.89 -2.07
N LEU A 216 7.01 15.41 -2.19
CA LEU A 216 8.01 16.00 -3.08
C LEU A 216 7.51 16.05 -4.53
N LEU A 217 6.98 14.94 -5.06
CA LEU A 217 6.48 14.87 -6.44
C LEU A 217 5.25 15.77 -6.63
N THR A 218 4.29 15.69 -5.70
CA THR A 218 3.02 16.42 -5.79
C THR A 218 3.21 17.94 -5.67
N LYS A 219 4.14 18.41 -4.83
CA LYS A 219 4.46 19.84 -4.70
C LYS A 219 5.15 20.42 -5.93
N ASN A 220 5.84 19.58 -6.72
CA ASN A 220 6.51 19.98 -7.95
C ASN A 220 5.67 19.68 -9.20
N ASP A 221 4.34 19.58 -9.03
CA ASP A 221 3.40 19.40 -10.12
C ASP A 221 3.65 18.17 -11.02
N ILE A 222 4.24 17.12 -10.46
CA ILE A 222 4.43 15.84 -11.14
C ILE A 222 3.19 14.96 -10.90
N PRO A 223 2.37 14.68 -11.93
CA PRO A 223 1.34 13.65 -11.86
C PRO A 223 1.95 12.24 -11.93
N TYR A 224 1.46 11.34 -11.08
CA TYR A 224 2.00 9.98 -11.02
C TYR A 224 0.96 8.96 -10.57
N VAL A 225 1.24 7.71 -10.88
CA VAL A 225 0.61 6.56 -10.26
C VAL A 225 1.64 5.91 -9.34
N LEU A 226 1.40 5.94 -8.04
CA LEU A 226 2.17 5.18 -7.08
C LEU A 226 1.82 3.70 -7.25
N ILE A 227 2.82 2.84 -7.44
CA ILE A 227 2.64 1.41 -7.69
C ILE A 227 3.47 0.57 -6.72
N GLU A 228 3.02 -0.66 -6.48
CA GLU A 228 3.82 -1.68 -5.81
C GLU A 228 4.40 -2.66 -6.84
N THR A 229 5.72 -2.90 -6.75
CA THR A 229 6.43 -3.85 -7.62
C THR A 229 6.25 -5.30 -7.17
N ASP A 230 5.44 -5.54 -6.15
CA ASP A 230 5.10 -6.86 -5.67
C ASP A 230 3.75 -7.36 -6.22
N ALA A 231 3.07 -6.54 -7.01
CA ALA A 231 1.85 -6.84 -7.74
C ALA A 231 2.12 -7.67 -9.01
N THR A 232 1.05 -8.22 -9.58
CA THR A 232 1.06 -8.86 -10.90
C THR A 232 0.13 -8.08 -11.83
N TRP A 233 0.64 -7.69 -12.99
CA TRP A 233 -0.10 -6.96 -14.01
C TRP A 233 -0.49 -7.95 -15.10
N PHE A 234 -1.79 -8.10 -15.33
CA PHE A 234 -2.34 -8.99 -16.37
C PHE A 234 -2.50 -8.29 -17.71
N LYS A 235 -2.62 -6.95 -17.69
CA LYS A 235 -2.82 -6.09 -18.86
C LYS A 235 -2.08 -4.76 -18.63
N ASP A 236 -1.77 -4.04 -19.70
CA ASP A 236 -1.27 -2.67 -19.59
C ASP A 236 -2.39 -1.76 -19.03
N PRO A 237 -2.23 -1.19 -17.82
CA PRO A 237 -3.25 -0.36 -17.19
C PRO A 237 -3.23 1.09 -17.70
N LEU A 238 -2.43 1.42 -18.73
CA LEU A 238 -2.38 2.78 -19.27
C LEU A 238 -3.78 3.31 -19.59
N LEU A 239 -4.59 2.58 -20.36
CA LEU A 239 -5.94 3.02 -20.73
C LEU A 239 -6.86 3.20 -19.51
N LEU A 240 -6.71 2.35 -18.49
CA LEU A 240 -7.46 2.46 -17.24
C LEU A 240 -7.18 3.79 -16.55
N PHE A 241 -5.91 4.16 -16.42
CA PHE A 241 -5.52 5.43 -15.82
C PHE A 241 -5.84 6.63 -16.71
N LEU A 242 -5.69 6.49 -18.03
CA LEU A 242 -6.01 7.55 -19.01
C LEU A 242 -7.48 7.94 -18.99
N ASN A 243 -8.36 6.94 -18.88
CA ASN A 243 -9.79 7.21 -18.82
C ASN A 243 -10.11 8.10 -17.62
N ARG A 244 -9.48 7.89 -16.46
CA ARG A 244 -9.68 8.76 -15.30
C ARG A 244 -9.15 10.16 -15.54
N THR A 245 -7.94 10.30 -16.10
CA THR A 245 -7.35 11.62 -16.39
C THR A 245 -8.13 12.46 -17.41
N ASN A 246 -8.80 11.81 -18.38
CA ASN A 246 -9.48 12.49 -19.49
C ASN A 246 -11.00 12.68 -19.29
N SER A 247 -11.61 11.98 -18.33
CA SER A 247 -13.07 11.83 -18.20
C SER A 247 -13.85 13.06 -17.68
N GLU A 248 -13.24 14.25 -17.59
CA GLU A 248 -13.79 15.40 -16.83
C GLU A 248 -14.12 15.06 -15.35
N GLU A 249 -13.70 13.89 -14.85
CA GLU A 249 -13.84 13.55 -13.45
C GLU A 249 -12.91 14.43 -12.63
N ASP A 250 -13.49 15.31 -11.80
CA ASP A 250 -12.72 15.94 -10.74
C ASP A 250 -12.22 14.85 -9.78
N TYR A 251 -10.90 14.74 -9.64
CA TYR A 251 -10.23 13.91 -8.65
C TYR A 251 -8.92 14.55 -8.21
N ASP A 252 -8.61 14.38 -6.93
CA ASP A 252 -7.27 14.66 -6.39
C ASP A 252 -6.46 13.37 -6.37
N ILE A 253 -7.10 12.28 -5.91
CA ILE A 253 -6.54 10.92 -5.93
C ILE A 253 -7.58 9.87 -6.35
N VAL A 254 -7.13 8.79 -6.97
CA VAL A 254 -7.93 7.60 -7.27
C VAL A 254 -7.24 6.36 -6.68
N VAL A 255 -7.97 5.57 -5.91
CA VAL A 255 -7.46 4.38 -5.20
C VAL A 255 -8.37 3.17 -5.37
N PRO A 256 -7.89 1.92 -5.24
CA PRO A 256 -8.74 0.75 -5.38
C PRO A 256 -9.60 0.52 -4.15
N VAL A 257 -10.79 -0.05 -4.35
CA VAL A 257 -11.56 -0.63 -3.25
C VAL A 257 -10.97 -1.96 -2.81
N LYS A 258 -10.98 -2.23 -1.50
CA LYS A 258 -10.57 -3.52 -0.94
C LYS A 258 -11.60 -4.60 -1.23
N GLY A 259 -11.12 -5.82 -1.40
CA GLY A 259 -11.96 -7.00 -1.47
C GLY A 259 -12.58 -7.36 -0.12
N TYR A 260 -11.89 -7.06 0.98
CA TYR A 260 -12.40 -7.29 2.34
C TYR A 260 -12.85 -5.98 2.97
N ASP A 261 -14.02 -6.00 3.61
CA ASP A 261 -14.51 -4.89 4.42
C ASP A 261 -13.81 -4.92 5.79
N GLY A 262 -12.94 -3.94 6.05
CA GLY A 262 -12.29 -3.74 7.35
C GLY A 262 -13.17 -2.95 8.35
N GLY A 263 -14.40 -2.58 7.95
CA GLY A 263 -15.32 -1.70 8.66
C GLY A 263 -15.57 -0.40 7.89
N SER A 264 -16.42 0.47 8.43
CA SER A 264 -17.00 1.64 7.74
C SER A 264 -16.02 2.67 7.18
N TRP A 265 -14.74 2.60 7.56
CA TRP A 265 -13.69 3.51 7.10
C TRP A 265 -12.49 2.78 6.48
N ASP A 266 -12.38 1.45 6.59
CA ASP A 266 -11.24 0.70 6.05
C ASP A 266 -11.64 -0.06 4.78
N THR A 267 -11.92 0.71 3.73
CA THR A 267 -12.49 0.19 2.47
C THR A 267 -11.57 0.41 1.27
N LEU A 268 -10.50 1.20 1.41
CA LEU A 268 -9.61 1.57 0.32
C LEU A 268 -8.23 0.96 0.49
N ALA A 269 -7.69 0.41 -0.60
CA ALA A 269 -6.31 -0.02 -0.68
C ALA A 269 -5.40 1.18 -1.00
N PHE A 270 -4.18 1.20 -0.47
CA PHE A 270 -3.27 2.32 -0.71
C PHE A 270 -2.74 2.37 -2.14
N ASP A 271 -2.37 1.22 -2.69
CA ASP A 271 -1.72 1.11 -4.00
C ASP A 271 -2.56 0.28 -4.97
N PRO A 272 -2.46 0.52 -6.28
CA PRO A 272 -1.87 1.70 -6.88
C PRO A 272 -2.73 2.95 -6.63
N MET A 273 -2.11 4.10 -6.42
CA MET A 273 -2.80 5.38 -6.25
C MET A 273 -2.47 6.28 -7.44
N LEU A 274 -3.48 6.72 -8.19
CA LEU A 274 -3.34 7.76 -9.20
C LEU A 274 -3.48 9.13 -8.52
N ILE A 275 -2.51 10.01 -8.70
CA ILE A 275 -2.49 11.34 -8.08
C ILE A 275 -2.40 12.42 -9.15
N SER A 276 -3.35 13.36 -9.10
CA SER A 276 -3.30 14.60 -9.88
C SER A 276 -2.69 15.71 -9.04
N PRO A 277 -1.79 16.58 -9.55
CA PRO A 277 -1.15 17.64 -8.78
C PRO A 277 -2.05 18.86 -8.54
N THR A 278 -3.26 18.64 -8.05
CA THR A 278 -4.21 19.68 -7.65
C THR A 278 -3.84 20.31 -6.30
N ASN A 279 -4.51 21.39 -5.93
CA ASN A 279 -4.39 21.93 -4.57
C ASN A 279 -4.89 20.92 -3.50
N GLY A 280 -5.92 20.13 -3.82
CA GLY A 280 -6.47 19.12 -2.93
C GLY A 280 -5.45 18.01 -2.63
N SER A 281 -4.76 17.50 -3.64
CA SER A 281 -3.72 16.48 -3.43
C SER A 281 -2.51 17.04 -2.68
N LYS A 282 -2.09 18.29 -2.95
CA LYS A 282 -0.99 18.95 -2.19
C LYS A 282 -1.33 19.05 -0.70
N MET A 283 -2.54 19.47 -0.36
CA MET A 283 -3.01 19.53 1.02
C MET A 283 -3.11 18.14 1.66
N PHE A 284 -3.59 17.14 0.92
CA PHE A 284 -3.63 15.75 1.37
C PHE A 284 -2.24 15.20 1.70
N MET A 285 -1.25 15.43 0.84
CA MET A 285 0.12 14.97 1.07
C MET A 285 0.76 15.66 2.29
N GLU A 286 0.53 16.97 2.44
CA GLU A 286 1.00 17.74 3.60
C GLU A 286 0.38 17.24 4.91
N GLU A 287 -0.92 16.98 4.94
CA GLU A 287 -1.62 16.46 6.11
C GLU A 287 -1.15 15.04 6.46
N MET A 288 -1.03 14.16 5.46
CA MET A 288 -0.51 12.80 5.64
C MET A 288 0.91 12.81 6.22
N LYS A 289 1.80 13.61 5.63
CA LYS A 289 3.18 13.80 6.10
C LYS A 289 3.20 14.33 7.53
N THR A 290 2.38 15.33 7.85
CA THR A 290 2.31 15.93 9.19
C THR A 290 1.90 14.89 10.24
N ARG A 291 0.84 14.12 9.97
CA ARG A 291 0.37 13.06 10.87
C ARG A 291 1.40 11.93 11.06
N LEU A 292 2.00 11.44 9.98
CA LEU A 292 3.00 10.36 10.04
C LEU A 292 4.29 10.77 10.75
N ASN A 293 4.71 12.04 10.61
CA ASN A 293 5.87 12.55 11.34
C ASN A 293 5.54 12.84 12.82
N GLY A 294 4.31 13.23 13.12
CA GLY A 294 3.85 13.55 14.47
C GLY A 294 3.51 12.32 15.34
N ASP A 295 2.97 11.26 14.74
CA ASP A 295 2.64 10.00 15.43
C ASP A 295 3.22 8.78 14.71
N LYS A 296 4.28 8.26 15.33
CA LYS A 296 5.01 7.05 14.93
C LYS A 296 4.22 5.75 15.02
N LYS A 297 2.92 5.77 15.34
CA LYS A 297 2.05 4.58 15.36
C LYS A 297 1.09 4.51 14.18
N LEU A 298 1.00 5.59 13.40
CA LEU A 298 0.08 5.67 12.28
C LEU A 298 0.66 4.99 11.04
N TYR A 299 -0.23 4.42 10.24
CA TYR A 299 0.06 3.90 8.91
C TYR A 299 -0.51 4.86 7.86
N ASP A 300 0.18 4.99 6.74
CA ASP A 300 -0.21 5.91 5.66
C ASP A 300 -1.56 5.54 5.04
N GLN A 301 -1.86 4.24 4.90
CA GLN A 301 -3.17 3.77 4.46
C GLN A 301 -4.31 4.12 5.41
N ASP A 302 -4.08 4.09 6.72
CA ASP A 302 -5.12 4.42 7.70
C ASP A 302 -5.45 5.91 7.63
N ILE A 303 -4.42 6.76 7.52
CA ILE A 303 -4.59 8.20 7.34
C ILE A 303 -5.30 8.49 6.02
N MET A 304 -4.90 7.85 4.92
CA MET A 304 -5.56 8.02 3.63
C MET A 304 -7.05 7.67 3.71
N ASN A 305 -7.38 6.51 4.28
CA ASN A 305 -8.77 6.08 4.46
C ASN A 305 -9.58 7.12 5.27
N GLN A 306 -9.01 7.63 6.36
CA GLN A 306 -9.65 8.67 7.17
C GLN A 306 -9.86 9.98 6.39
N LEU A 307 -8.85 10.46 5.68
CA LEU A 307 -8.92 11.71 4.92
C LEU A 307 -9.91 11.61 3.76
N CYS A 308 -9.94 10.49 3.06
CA CYS A 308 -10.93 10.24 2.00
C CYS A 308 -12.35 10.11 2.54
N ALA A 309 -12.56 9.34 3.62
CA ALA A 309 -13.89 9.14 4.20
C ALA A 309 -14.50 10.43 4.75
N SER A 310 -13.65 11.34 5.26
CA SER A 310 -14.09 12.65 5.77
C SER A 310 -14.12 13.75 4.70
N GLN A 311 -13.69 13.47 3.46
CA GLN A 311 -13.48 14.48 2.41
C GLN A 311 -12.71 15.69 2.96
N HIS A 312 -11.64 15.41 3.69
CA HIS A 312 -10.91 16.41 4.48
C HIS A 312 -10.50 17.61 3.60
N ASN A 313 -10.88 18.82 3.99
CA ASN A 313 -10.65 20.06 3.24
C ASN A 313 -11.13 20.02 1.77
N GLY A 314 -12.19 19.27 1.49
CA GLY A 314 -12.74 19.15 0.13
C GLY A 314 -12.00 18.14 -0.75
N LEU A 315 -11.14 17.30 -0.18
CA LEU A 315 -10.42 16.24 -0.89
C LEU A 315 -11.38 15.35 -1.71
N ILE A 316 -11.10 15.21 -2.99
CA ILE A 316 -11.87 14.40 -3.93
C ILE A 316 -11.16 13.07 -4.18
N CYS A 317 -11.53 12.05 -3.39
CA CYS A 317 -11.09 10.67 -3.61
C CYS A 317 -12.05 9.92 -4.53
N ARG A 318 -11.56 9.42 -5.66
CA ARG A 318 -12.28 8.49 -6.54
C ARG A 318 -11.76 7.08 -6.35
N GLN A 319 -12.47 6.11 -6.95
CA GLN A 319 -12.21 4.70 -6.73
C GLN A 319 -12.02 3.93 -8.03
N PHE A 320 -11.04 3.02 -8.06
CA PHE A 320 -11.06 1.90 -8.99
C PHE A 320 -11.96 0.80 -8.41
N SER A 321 -12.78 0.21 -9.26
CA SER A 321 -13.55 -0.96 -8.90
C SER A 321 -12.63 -2.17 -8.66
N TYR A 322 -13.10 -3.11 -7.84
CA TYR A 322 -12.32 -4.30 -7.50
C TYR A 322 -11.96 -5.15 -8.73
N ASN A 323 -12.79 -5.13 -9.77
CA ASN A 323 -12.56 -5.89 -10.99
C ASN A 323 -11.55 -5.20 -11.93
N GLU A 324 -11.36 -3.88 -11.80
CA GLU A 324 -10.26 -3.19 -12.49
C GLU A 324 -8.93 -3.47 -11.79
N ILE A 325 -8.92 -3.37 -10.45
CA ILE A 325 -7.74 -3.55 -9.62
C ILE A 325 -8.11 -4.36 -8.36
N ALA A 326 -7.64 -5.60 -8.31
CA ALA A 326 -7.97 -6.53 -7.25
C ALA A 326 -6.83 -6.66 -6.22
N ASP A 327 -7.14 -7.21 -5.06
CA ASP A 327 -6.18 -7.50 -4.00
C ASP A 327 -6.07 -9.00 -3.68
N GLY A 328 -5.37 -9.32 -2.60
CA GLY A 328 -5.14 -10.69 -2.14
C GLY A 328 -6.40 -11.55 -1.93
N LYS A 329 -7.62 -10.97 -1.82
CA LYS A 329 -8.88 -11.71 -1.80
C LYS A 329 -9.09 -12.53 -3.07
N TRP A 330 -8.60 -12.05 -4.22
CA TRP A 330 -8.75 -12.70 -5.53
C TRP A 330 -8.27 -14.16 -5.49
N TYR A 331 -7.16 -14.43 -4.80
CA TYR A 331 -6.63 -15.79 -4.64
C TYR A 331 -7.54 -16.75 -3.86
N LYS A 332 -8.49 -16.21 -3.07
CA LYS A 332 -9.42 -16.99 -2.24
C LYS A 332 -10.81 -17.12 -2.86
N MET A 333 -11.07 -16.46 -3.99
CA MET A 333 -12.33 -16.57 -4.72
C MET A 333 -12.41 -17.93 -5.46
N ASP A 334 -13.61 -18.43 -5.72
CA ASP A 334 -13.81 -19.57 -6.64
C ASP A 334 -13.30 -19.18 -8.03
N GLU A 335 -12.63 -20.09 -8.74
CA GLU A 335 -12.08 -19.80 -10.07
C GLU A 335 -13.16 -19.35 -11.07
N ARG A 336 -14.41 -19.79 -10.89
CA ARG A 336 -15.55 -19.39 -11.75
C ARG A 336 -16.00 -17.96 -11.52
N ASP A 337 -15.73 -17.41 -10.33
CA ASP A 337 -16.14 -16.06 -9.94
C ASP A 337 -14.99 -15.04 -10.11
N ARG A 338 -13.80 -15.50 -10.51
CA ARG A 338 -12.62 -14.65 -10.70
C ARG A 338 -12.67 -13.95 -12.05
N GLU A 339 -12.93 -12.65 -12.01
CA GLU A 339 -12.59 -11.77 -13.13
C GLU A 339 -11.08 -11.48 -13.12
N ILE A 340 -10.48 -11.32 -14.31
CA ILE A 340 -9.06 -10.99 -14.46
C ILE A 340 -8.89 -9.47 -14.42
N PRO A 341 -8.34 -8.90 -13.33
CA PRO A 341 -8.14 -7.47 -13.21
C PRO A 341 -6.98 -7.00 -14.09
N PHE A 342 -6.82 -5.68 -14.28
CA PHE A 342 -5.58 -5.14 -14.86
C PHE A 342 -4.39 -5.42 -13.94
N ILE A 343 -4.58 -5.16 -12.65
CA ILE A 343 -3.56 -5.27 -11.61
C ILE A 343 -4.11 -6.12 -10.46
N LEU A 344 -3.32 -7.09 -10.02
CA LEU A 344 -3.56 -7.86 -8.80
C LEU A 344 -2.48 -7.55 -7.78
N ASN A 345 -2.88 -6.79 -6.77
CA ASN A 345 -2.02 -6.44 -5.66
C ASN A 345 -1.79 -7.64 -4.74
N ASN A 346 -0.57 -7.72 -4.22
CA ASN A 346 -0.13 -8.82 -3.37
C ASN A 346 -0.26 -8.47 -1.88
N ASN A 347 -1.07 -7.45 -1.58
CA ASN A 347 -1.50 -7.06 -0.25
C ASN A 347 -2.25 -8.24 0.42
N PHE A 348 -2.38 -8.26 1.75
CA PHE A 348 -2.89 -9.41 2.55
C PHE A 348 -1.97 -10.64 2.70
N ASN A 349 -0.80 -10.66 2.06
CA ASN A 349 0.24 -11.64 2.38
C ASN A 349 1.51 -10.93 2.77
N SER A 350 2.27 -11.59 3.62
CA SER A 350 3.31 -10.93 4.38
C SER A 350 4.52 -11.84 4.45
N GLY A 351 5.69 -11.27 4.20
CA GLY A 351 6.87 -12.06 3.86
C GLY A 351 7.16 -11.90 2.39
N THR A 352 8.31 -11.33 2.02
CA THR A 352 8.77 -11.33 0.63
C THR A 352 8.78 -12.78 0.10
N LYS A 353 9.31 -13.72 0.88
CA LYS A 353 9.29 -15.15 0.55
C LYS A 353 7.88 -15.75 0.38
N ASN A 354 6.91 -15.33 1.19
CA ASN A 354 5.53 -15.82 1.07
C ASN A 354 4.84 -15.22 -0.17
N LYS A 355 5.11 -13.95 -0.47
CA LYS A 355 4.65 -13.27 -1.69
C LYS A 355 5.24 -13.91 -2.94
N GLU A 356 6.56 -14.17 -2.96
CA GLU A 356 7.25 -14.92 -4.02
C GLU A 356 6.65 -16.31 -4.20
N THR A 357 6.48 -17.06 -3.10
CA THR A 357 5.91 -18.41 -3.14
C THR A 357 4.49 -18.40 -3.69
N ARG A 358 3.66 -17.43 -3.28
CA ARG A 358 2.30 -17.27 -3.80
C ARG A 358 2.29 -17.00 -5.30
N GLN A 359 3.10 -16.05 -5.77
CA GLN A 359 3.22 -15.79 -7.21
C GLN A 359 3.69 -17.04 -7.96
N ALA A 360 4.71 -17.75 -7.45
CA ALA A 360 5.22 -18.96 -8.08
C ALA A 360 4.16 -20.08 -8.17
N LEU A 361 3.40 -20.32 -7.09
CA LEU A 361 2.33 -21.32 -7.07
C LEU A 361 1.18 -21.01 -8.04
N ASN A 362 0.94 -19.74 -8.32
CA ASN A 362 -0.11 -19.31 -9.26
C ASN A 362 0.41 -19.09 -10.69
N GLY A 363 1.69 -19.36 -10.96
CA GLY A 363 2.29 -19.17 -12.28
C GLY A 363 2.65 -17.72 -12.63
N PHE A 364 2.72 -16.82 -11.63
CA PHE A 364 3.02 -15.40 -11.77
C PHE A 364 4.50 -15.07 -11.43
N TRP A 365 5.38 -16.08 -11.49
CA TRP A 365 6.82 -15.94 -11.26
C TRP A 365 7.62 -16.20 -12.53
N PHE A 366 8.12 -15.11 -13.11
CA PHE A 366 8.71 -15.03 -14.44
C PHE A 366 10.23 -15.10 -14.44
N LEU A 367 10.87 -15.00 -13.26
CA LEU A 367 12.32 -15.15 -13.16
C LEU A 367 12.77 -16.61 -13.15
N ALA A 368 13.99 -16.84 -13.65
CA ALA A 368 14.73 -18.08 -13.47
C ALA A 368 15.22 -18.19 -12.01
N SER A 369 14.95 -19.31 -11.34
CA SER A 369 15.20 -19.46 -9.90
C SER A 369 16.67 -19.30 -9.48
N LYS A 370 17.63 -19.56 -10.39
CA LYS A 370 19.07 -19.52 -10.10
C LYS A 370 19.75 -18.21 -10.49
N THR A 371 19.35 -17.62 -11.61
CA THR A 371 20.02 -16.45 -12.19
C THR A 371 19.26 -15.15 -12.00
N ASN A 372 18.01 -15.20 -11.52
CA ASN A 372 17.08 -14.08 -11.47
C ASN A 372 16.85 -13.40 -12.84
N GLN A 373 17.25 -14.05 -13.94
CA GLN A 373 17.02 -13.54 -15.29
C GLN A 373 15.55 -13.72 -15.67
N CYS A 374 15.03 -12.76 -16.42
CA CYS A 374 13.68 -12.82 -16.97
C CYS A 374 13.53 -13.97 -17.97
N VAL A 375 12.48 -14.78 -17.80
CA VAL A 375 12.14 -15.87 -18.72
C VAL A 375 10.96 -15.42 -19.59
N ILE A 376 11.28 -14.77 -20.72
CA ILE A 376 10.28 -14.18 -21.64
C ILE A 376 9.21 -15.18 -22.09
N SER A 377 9.56 -16.45 -22.29
CA SER A 377 8.57 -17.48 -22.65
C SER A 377 7.53 -17.77 -21.55
N LYS A 378 7.82 -17.47 -20.28
CA LYS A 378 6.79 -17.49 -19.21
C LYS A 378 5.86 -16.28 -19.32
N VAL A 379 6.42 -15.11 -19.63
CA VAL A 379 5.65 -13.86 -19.82
C VAL A 379 4.69 -14.02 -20.98
N ASN A 380 5.16 -14.47 -22.15
CA ASN A 380 4.31 -14.67 -23.33
C ASN A 380 3.16 -15.64 -23.07
N ARG A 381 3.43 -16.79 -22.43
CA ARG A 381 2.37 -17.75 -22.06
C ARG A 381 1.36 -17.17 -21.07
N PHE A 382 1.82 -16.34 -20.14
CA PHE A 382 0.93 -15.64 -19.21
C PHE A 382 0.05 -14.63 -19.94
N MET A 383 0.62 -13.81 -20.83
CA MET A 383 -0.14 -12.83 -21.63
C MET A 383 -1.11 -13.50 -22.61
N GLU A 384 -0.75 -14.64 -23.20
CA GLU A 384 -1.66 -15.43 -24.03
C GLU A 384 -2.86 -15.96 -23.23
N LYS A 385 -2.62 -16.39 -21.99
CA LYS A 385 -3.65 -16.96 -21.12
C LYS A 385 -4.59 -15.91 -20.54
N TYR A 386 -4.07 -14.74 -20.16
CA TYR A 386 -4.81 -13.75 -19.37
C TYR A 386 -4.98 -12.37 -20.03
N GLY A 387 -4.16 -12.03 -21.02
CA GLY A 387 -4.14 -10.69 -21.62
C GLY A 387 -5.21 -10.43 -22.68
N LYS A 388 -5.94 -11.47 -23.14
CA LYS A 388 -6.95 -11.38 -24.21
C LYS A 388 -8.39 -11.27 -23.74
N SER A 389 -8.64 -11.36 -22.44
CA SER A 389 -10.00 -11.28 -21.83
C SER A 389 -10.48 -9.85 -21.69
#